data_AF-A0A803M741-F1
#
_entry.id   AF-A0A803M741-F1
#
_cell.length_a   1.000
_cell.length_b   1.000
_cell.length_c   1.000
_cell.angle_alpha   90.00
_cell.angle_beta   90.00
_cell.angle_gamma   90.00
#
_symmetry.space_group_name_H-M   'P 1'
#
loop_
_entity.id
_entity.type
_entity.pdbx_description
1 polymer ?
#
loop_
_entity_poly.entity_id
_entity_poly.type
_entity_poly.pdbx_seq_one_letter_code
_entity_poly.pdbx_strand_id
1 'polypeptide(L)'
;MANLNLFLAIVLVSGLTMTLICWASSLFDWKLQYLAPTNAARLAALQPPLVWNETLATFARSYAKERAVDCKLQHSNNPIYGENIAMSPGELRPTEAVDLWAGEKPNYDYGSNNCKEMCGNYT
;
A
#
# COMPACT_ATOMS: atom_id res chain seq x y z
N MET A 1 -5.44 44.20 26.68
CA MET A 1 -4.67 42.95 26.89
C MET A 1 -5.48 41.68 26.60
N ALA A 2 -6.75 41.58 27.04
CA ALA A 2 -7.58 40.39 26.80
C ALA A 2 -7.77 40.00 25.31
N ASN A 3 -7.99 40.99 24.43
CA ASN A 3 -8.19 40.73 22.99
C ASN A 3 -6.93 40.13 22.32
N LEU A 4 -5.75 40.63 22.67
CA LEU A 4 -4.49 40.14 22.09
C LEU A 4 -4.21 38.67 22.48
N ASN A 5 -4.49 38.31 23.74
CA ASN A 5 -4.34 36.93 24.22
C ASN A 5 -5.34 35.98 23.54
N LEU A 6 -6.57 36.45 23.26
CA LEU A 6 -7.59 35.68 22.53
C LEU A 6 -7.19 35.47 21.06
N PHE A 7 -6.67 36.50 20.38
CA PHE A 7 -6.16 36.36 19.01
C PHE A 7 -4.98 35.39 18.93
N LEU A 8 -4.03 35.47 19.87
CA LEU A 8 -2.89 34.55 19.92
C LEU A 8 -3.32 33.09 20.16
N ALA A 9 -4.31 32.87 21.03
CA ALA A 9 -4.86 31.53 21.26
C ALA A 9 -5.53 30.95 19.99
N ILE A 10 -6.27 31.76 19.23
CA ILE A 10 -6.92 31.33 17.98
C ILE A 10 -5.88 30.95 16.91
N VAL A 11 -4.80 31.72 16.77
CA VAL A 11 -3.71 31.44 15.82
C VAL A 11 -2.97 30.15 16.17
N LEU A 12 -2.72 29.90 17.46
CA LEU A 12 -2.07 28.67 17.92
C LEU A 12 -2.95 27.42 17.71
N VAL A 13 -4.25 27.51 18.01
CA VAL A 13 -5.19 26.38 17.80
C VAL A 13 -5.39 26.08 16.32
N SER A 14 -5.58 27.11 15.48
CA SER A 14 -5.71 26.94 14.02
C SER A 14 -4.45 26.35 13.39
N GLY A 15 -3.25 26.79 13.80
CA GLY A 15 -1.98 26.20 13.36
C GLY A 15 -1.81 24.73 13.77
N LEU A 16 -2.20 24.37 15.00
CA LEU A 16 -2.12 23.00 15.50
C LEU A 16 -3.10 22.06 14.76
N THR A 17 -4.32 22.53 14.48
CA THR A 17 -5.31 21.76 13.72
C THR A 17 -4.91 21.58 12.26
N MET A 18 -4.33 22.61 11.61
CA MET A 18 -3.92 22.52 10.21
C MET A 18 -2.77 21.52 10.01
N THR A 19 -1.83 21.44 10.95
CA THR A 19 -0.79 20.41 10.92
C THR A 19 -1.39 19.02 11.11
N LEU A 20 -2.26 18.80 12.11
CA LEU A 20 -2.97 17.52 12.29
C LEU A 20 -3.76 17.08 11.05
N ILE A 21 -4.45 18.01 10.39
CA ILE A 21 -5.19 17.75 9.13
C ILE A 21 -4.23 17.40 7.98
N CYS A 22 -3.09 18.09 7.84
CA CYS A 22 -2.06 17.76 6.85
C CYS A 22 -1.43 16.38 7.07
N TRP A 23 -1.22 15.96 8.32
CA TRP A 23 -0.75 14.61 8.65
C TRP A 23 -1.81 13.53 8.41
N ALA A 24 -3.08 13.82 8.70
CA ALA A 24 -4.17 12.89 8.39
C ALA A 24 -4.43 12.75 6.88
N SER A 25 -4.21 13.81 6.11
CA SER A 25 -4.40 13.79 4.66
C SER A 25 -3.31 13.01 3.92
N SER A 26 -2.08 12.92 4.45
CA SER A 26 -1.10 11.98 3.91
C SER A 26 -1.52 10.53 4.15
N LEU A 27 -2.14 10.20 5.29
CA LEU A 27 -2.76 8.88 5.53
C LEU A 27 -3.95 8.58 4.59
N PHE A 28 -4.58 9.62 4.04
CA PHE A 28 -5.66 9.50 3.05
C PHE A 28 -5.16 9.39 1.60
N ASP A 29 -3.85 9.47 1.36
CA ASP A 29 -3.31 9.12 0.05
C ASP A 29 -3.44 7.61 -0.15
N TRP A 30 -4.42 7.22 -0.98
CA TRP A 30 -4.72 5.82 -1.30
C TRP A 30 -3.49 5.04 -1.80
N LYS A 31 -2.49 5.72 -2.38
CA LYS A 31 -1.23 5.11 -2.82
C LYS A 31 -0.43 4.56 -1.63
N LEU A 32 -0.42 5.29 -0.51
CA LEU A 32 0.29 4.86 0.69
C LEU A 32 -0.33 3.61 1.31
N GLN A 33 -1.62 3.34 1.07
CA GLN A 33 -2.27 2.11 1.55
C GLN A 33 -1.72 0.85 0.89
N TYR A 34 -1.10 0.95 -0.28
CA TYR A 34 -0.30 -0.13 -0.89
C TYR A 34 1.19 0.02 -0.55
N LEU A 35 1.76 1.22 -0.75
CA LEU A 35 3.20 1.43 -0.71
C LEU A 35 3.79 1.31 0.71
N ALA A 36 3.11 1.83 1.73
CA ALA A 36 3.61 1.82 3.10
C ALA A 36 3.73 0.39 3.68
N PRO A 37 2.69 -0.47 3.66
CA PRO A 37 2.81 -1.84 4.14
C PRO A 37 3.79 -2.66 3.30
N THR A 38 3.86 -2.42 1.98
CA THR A 38 4.85 -3.06 1.11
C THR A 38 6.27 -2.72 1.55
N ASN A 39 6.55 -1.43 1.80
CA ASN A 39 7.86 -0.99 2.27
C ASN A 39 8.17 -1.44 3.70
N ALA A 40 7.17 -1.63 4.55
CA ALA A 40 7.34 -2.23 5.88
C ALA A 40 7.77 -3.71 5.76
N ALA A 41 7.11 -4.49 4.89
CA ALA A 41 7.48 -5.88 4.64
C ALA A 41 8.90 -5.99 4.05
N ARG A 42 9.27 -5.09 3.13
CA ARG A 42 10.61 -5.01 2.55
C ARG A 42 11.68 -4.65 3.58
N LEU A 43 11.42 -3.68 4.45
CA LEU A 43 12.32 -3.33 5.55
C LEU A 43 12.55 -4.53 6.49
N ALA A 44 11.49 -5.27 6.82
CA ALA A 44 11.60 -6.49 7.63
C ALA A 44 12.38 -7.63 6.94
N ALA A 45 12.60 -7.53 5.63
CA ALA A 45 13.41 -8.41 4.81
C ALA A 45 14.76 -7.80 4.40
N LEU A 46 15.13 -6.64 4.97
CA LEU A 46 16.34 -5.88 4.63
C LEU A 46 16.45 -5.52 3.14
N GLN A 47 15.32 -5.32 2.47
CA GLN A 47 15.22 -4.91 1.08
C GLN A 47 15.05 -3.39 0.96
N PRO A 48 15.59 -2.75 -0.09
CA PRO A 48 15.43 -1.31 -0.30
C PRO A 48 13.95 -0.96 -0.53
N PRO A 49 13.47 0.20 -0.07
CA PRO A 49 12.07 0.61 -0.26
C PRO A 49 11.76 0.85 -1.74
N LEU A 50 10.51 0.64 -2.10
CA LEU A 50 9.95 1.00 -3.40
C LEU A 50 9.43 2.44 -3.38
N VAL A 51 9.27 2.99 -4.58
CA VAL A 51 8.62 4.28 -4.84
C VAL A 51 7.41 4.08 -5.73
N TRP A 52 6.41 4.94 -5.59
CA TRP A 52 5.20 4.87 -6.41
C TRP A 52 5.51 5.21 -7.87
N ASN A 53 4.88 4.48 -8.81
CA ASN A 53 4.95 4.76 -10.24
C ASN A 53 3.53 4.85 -10.82
N GLU A 54 3.16 6.02 -11.34
CA GLU A 54 1.81 6.28 -11.85
C GLU A 54 1.47 5.49 -13.12
N THR A 55 2.46 5.21 -13.97
CA THR A 55 2.27 4.39 -15.17
C THR A 55 1.92 2.95 -14.78
N LEU A 56 2.65 2.38 -13.81
CA LEU A 56 2.37 1.05 -13.28
C LEU A 56 1.00 0.99 -12.57
N ALA A 57 0.67 2.01 -11.78
CA ALA A 57 -0.63 2.11 -11.13
C ALA A 57 -1.80 2.19 -12.13
N THR A 58 -1.59 2.90 -13.25
CA THR A 58 -2.57 3.00 -14.33
C THR A 58 -2.77 1.63 -15.00
N PHE A 59 -1.68 0.92 -15.29
CA PHE A 59 -1.73 -0.45 -15.80
C PHE A 59 -2.50 -1.38 -14.85
N ALA A 60 -2.12 -1.43 -13.57
CA ALA A 60 -2.74 -2.28 -12.57
C ALA A 60 -4.24 -1.98 -12.40
N ARG A 61 -4.64 -0.70 -12.39
CA ARG A 61 -6.05 -0.29 -12.32
C ARG A 61 -6.83 -0.74 -13.56
N SER A 62 -6.25 -0.63 -14.75
CA SER A 62 -6.88 -1.09 -15.99
C SER A 62 -7.10 -2.59 -15.95
N TYR A 63 -6.08 -3.35 -15.53
CA TYR A 63 -6.16 -4.79 -15.46
C TYR A 63 -7.14 -5.29 -14.39
N ALA A 64 -7.15 -4.65 -13.22
CA ALA A 64 -8.14 -4.94 -12.17
C ALA A 64 -9.58 -4.72 -12.65
N LYS A 65 -9.84 -3.70 -13.48
CA LYS A 65 -11.16 -3.48 -14.09
C LYS A 65 -11.54 -4.58 -15.08
N GLU A 66 -10.58 -5.09 -15.85
CA GLU A 66 -10.80 -6.23 -16.75
C GLU A 66 -11.19 -7.48 -15.96
N ARG A 67 -10.45 -7.78 -14.88
CA ARG A 67 -10.73 -8.94 -14.02
C ARG A 67 -11.99 -8.77 -13.16
N ALA A 68 -12.40 -7.55 -12.83
CA ALA A 68 -13.64 -7.31 -12.08
C ALA A 68 -14.91 -7.83 -12.79
N VAL A 69 -14.84 -8.11 -14.09
CA VAL A 69 -15.96 -8.68 -14.87
C VAL A 69 -16.18 -10.16 -14.54
N ASP A 70 -15.11 -10.93 -14.30
CA ASP A 70 -15.18 -12.38 -14.08
C ASP A 70 -14.58 -12.86 -12.75
N CYS A 71 -13.99 -11.95 -11.99
CA CYS A 71 -13.27 -12.15 -10.74
C CYS A 71 -12.19 -13.23 -10.80
N LYS A 72 -11.64 -13.57 -11.98
CA LYS A 72 -10.62 -14.62 -12.08
C LYS A 72 -9.27 -14.14 -11.57
N LEU A 73 -8.63 -14.98 -10.75
CA LEU A 73 -7.21 -14.86 -10.38
C LEU A 73 -6.32 -15.34 -11.54
N GLN A 74 -6.31 -14.55 -12.61
CA GLN A 74 -5.50 -14.80 -13.79
C GLN A 74 -4.51 -13.65 -13.96
N HIS A 75 -3.24 -13.98 -14.21
CA HIS A 75 -2.20 -12.99 -14.49
C HIS A 75 -2.36 -12.37 -15.87
N SER A 76 -1.94 -11.10 -16.01
CA SER A 76 -2.02 -10.35 -17.26
C SER A 76 -1.10 -10.88 -18.36
N ASN A 77 -0.11 -11.71 -18.00
CA ASN A 77 0.97 -12.16 -18.89
C ASN A 77 1.72 -10.99 -19.56
N ASN A 78 1.68 -9.81 -18.95
CA ASN A 78 2.44 -8.67 -19.44
C ASN A 78 3.95 -8.97 -19.26
N PRO A 79 4.81 -8.60 -20.23
CA PRO A 79 6.22 -8.96 -20.17
C PRO A 79 7.09 -7.93 -19.43
N ILE A 80 6.52 -6.82 -18.95
CA ILE A 80 7.29 -5.64 -18.50
C ILE A 80 7.31 -5.52 -16.97
N TYR A 81 6.19 -5.84 -16.31
CA TYR A 81 5.96 -5.62 -14.89
C TYR A 81 5.73 -6.95 -14.16
N GLY A 82 6.34 -7.09 -12.99
CA GLY A 82 5.90 -8.09 -12.02
C GLY A 82 4.47 -7.80 -11.53
N GLU A 83 3.76 -8.83 -11.09
CA GLU A 83 2.34 -8.73 -10.78
C GLU A 83 1.94 -9.63 -9.62
N ASN A 84 1.27 -9.04 -8.63
CA ASN A 84 0.51 -9.77 -7.61
C ASN A 84 -0.98 -9.49 -7.81
N ILE A 85 -1.81 -10.50 -7.55
CA ILE A 85 -3.27 -10.39 -7.65
C ILE A 85 -3.89 -10.90 -6.35
N ALA A 86 -4.93 -10.22 -5.88
CA ALA A 86 -5.74 -10.66 -4.76
C ALA A 86 -7.22 -10.55 -5.14
N MET A 87 -8.04 -11.44 -4.57
CA MET A 87 -9.48 -11.46 -4.75
C MET A 87 -10.12 -11.80 -3.40
N SER A 88 -11.26 -11.18 -3.14
CA SER A 88 -12.12 -11.46 -1.98
C SER A 88 -13.57 -11.59 -2.48
N PRO A 89 -14.41 -12.41 -1.83
CA PRO A 89 -15.85 -12.42 -2.08
C PRO A 89 -16.54 -11.12 -1.62
N GLY A 90 -15.85 -10.26 -0.87
CA GLY A 90 -16.34 -8.96 -0.41
C GLY A 90 -15.37 -7.83 -0.71
N GLU A 91 -15.55 -6.69 -0.03
CA GLU A 91 -14.59 -5.60 -0.08
C GLU A 91 -13.20 -6.08 0.39
N LEU A 92 -12.17 -5.74 -0.38
CA LEU A 92 -10.78 -5.99 -0.03
C LEU A 92 -10.03 -4.67 -0.04
N ARG A 93 -9.54 -4.26 1.12
CA ARG A 93 -8.76 -3.02 1.25
C ARG A 93 -7.35 -3.21 0.70
N PRO A 94 -6.72 -2.15 0.17
CA PRO A 94 -5.33 -2.20 -0.27
C PRO A 94 -4.36 -2.82 0.74
N THR A 95 -4.48 -2.44 2.01
CA THR A 95 -3.62 -2.98 3.09
C THR A 95 -3.84 -4.46 3.30
N GLU A 96 -5.09 -4.92 3.25
CA GLU A 96 -5.43 -6.34 3.41
C GLU A 96 -4.87 -7.18 2.26
N ALA A 97 -4.90 -6.67 1.02
CA ALA A 97 -4.27 -7.33 -0.12
C ALA A 97 -2.75 -7.47 0.07
N VAL A 98 -2.08 -6.41 0.55
CA VAL A 98 -0.64 -6.45 0.83
C VAL A 98 -0.33 -7.40 1.99
N ASP A 99 -1.16 -7.44 3.02
CA ASP A 99 -1.00 -8.34 4.16
C ASP A 99 -1.16 -9.82 3.74
N LEU A 100 -2.08 -10.12 2.82
CA LEU A 100 -2.20 -11.47 2.23
C LEU A 100 -0.92 -11.89 1.52
N TRP A 101 -0.36 -11.02 0.68
CA TRP A 101 0.89 -11.30 -0.04
C TRP A 101 2.09 -11.43 0.91
N ALA A 102 2.23 -10.50 1.86
CA ALA A 102 3.28 -10.52 2.87
C ALA A 102 3.15 -11.73 3.82
N GLY A 103 1.92 -12.22 4.01
CA GLY A 103 1.58 -13.40 4.81
C GLY A 103 2.19 -14.70 4.28
N GLU A 104 2.63 -14.75 3.01
CA GLU A 104 3.34 -15.91 2.48
C GLU A 104 4.81 -15.99 2.93
N LYS A 105 5.32 -14.98 3.66
CA LYS A 105 6.68 -14.95 4.22
C LYS A 105 7.15 -16.25 4.90
N PRO A 106 6.36 -16.93 5.75
CA PRO A 106 6.78 -18.17 6.41
C PRO A 106 7.16 -19.29 5.43
N ASN A 107 6.68 -19.23 4.19
CA ASN A 107 6.93 -20.22 3.15
C ASN A 107 8.21 -19.94 2.35
N TYR A 108 8.82 -18.77 2.51
CA TYR A 108 10.04 -18.40 1.80
C TYR A 108 11.27 -18.58 2.69
N ASP A 109 12.23 -19.37 2.19
CA ASP A 109 13.50 -19.62 2.85
C ASP A 109 14.62 -18.78 2.22
N TYR A 110 15.02 -17.72 2.92
CA TYR A 110 16.10 -16.83 2.51
C TYR A 110 17.46 -17.50 2.38
N GLY A 111 17.74 -18.55 3.17
CA GLY A 111 19.05 -19.21 3.18
C GLY A 111 19.25 -20.06 1.93
N SER A 112 18.17 -20.69 1.44
CA SER A 112 18.20 -21.52 0.23
C SER A 112 17.64 -20.84 -1.02
N ASN A 113 17.08 -19.63 -0.88
CA ASN A 113 16.37 -18.91 -1.93
C ASN A 113 15.23 -19.74 -2.55
N ASN A 114 14.53 -20.52 -1.72
CA ASN A 114 13.50 -21.45 -2.18
C ASN A 114 12.16 -21.18 -1.51
N CYS A 115 11.11 -21.46 -2.29
CA CYS A 115 9.74 -21.47 -1.83
C CYS A 115 9.34 -22.88 -1.38
N LYS A 116 8.92 -23.06 -0.14
CA LYS A 116 8.46 -24.36 0.37
C LYS A 116 7.07 -24.72 -0.15
N GLU A 117 6.21 -23.72 -0.27
CA GLU A 117 4.83 -23.85 -0.73
C GLU A 117 4.49 -22.70 -1.70
N MET A 118 3.50 -21.87 -1.35
CA MET A 118 3.14 -20.65 -2.07
C MET A 118 3.79 -19.46 -1.40
N CYS A 119 4.64 -18.76 -2.15
CA CYS A 119 5.30 -17.51 -1.75
C CYS A 119 5.52 -16.56 -2.92
N GLY A 120 4.86 -16.82 -4.06
CA GLY A 120 5.05 -16.04 -5.29
C GLY A 120 4.56 -14.60 -5.18
N ASN A 121 3.61 -14.31 -4.28
CA ASN A 121 3.21 -12.93 -4.02
C ASN A 121 4.15 -12.25 -3.01
N TYR A 122 4.85 -13.02 -2.18
CA TYR A 122 5.84 -12.47 -1.24
C TYR A 122 7.15 -12.06 -1.92
N THR A 123 7.61 -12.85 -2.89
CA THR A 123 8.90 -12.68 -3.58
C THR A 123 8.84 -11.71 -4.74
#